data_AF-A0A0R1TYY5-F1
#
_entry.id   AF-A0A0R1TYY5-F1
#
_cell.length_a   1.000
_cell.length_b   1.000
_cell.length_c   1.000
_cell.angle_alpha   90.00
_cell.angle_beta   90.00
_cell.angle_gamma   90.00
#
_symmetry.space_group_name_H-M   'P 1'
#
loop_
_entity.id
_entity.type
_entity.pdbx_description
1 polymer ?
#
loop_
_entity_poly.entity_id
_entity_poly.type
_entity_poly.pdbx_seq_one_letter_code
_entity_poly.pdbx_strand_id
1 'polypeptide(L)'
;MFQATSADLIDNFPSKIKQFALQQLAMMDNLVDYYDARWNENFAPAFWIRFFVYWPQNLVGYLGIRKDGIAAKLANVLGWLIEAIFLLYKPLLKKLL
;
A
#
# COMPACT_ATOMS: atom_id res chain seq x y z
N MET A 1 -11.42 -37.70 -10.82
CA MET A 1 -11.01 -36.62 -9.89
C MET A 1 -11.43 -35.30 -10.52
N PHE A 2 -12.40 -34.59 -9.94
CA PHE A 2 -12.66 -33.21 -10.35
C PHE A 2 -11.54 -32.35 -9.76
N GLN A 3 -10.65 -31.84 -10.62
CA GLN A 3 -9.74 -30.78 -10.21
C GLN A 3 -10.59 -29.55 -9.88
N ALA A 4 -10.57 -29.11 -8.63
CA ALA A 4 -11.10 -27.83 -8.24
C ALA A 4 -10.15 -26.75 -8.79
N THR A 5 -10.31 -26.40 -10.07
CA THR A 5 -9.71 -25.19 -10.61
C THR A 5 -10.43 -24.03 -9.95
N SER A 6 -9.72 -23.27 -9.11
CA SER A 6 -10.23 -22.01 -8.55
C SER A 6 -10.42 -21.02 -9.70
N ALA A 7 -11.61 -21.03 -10.31
CA ALA A 7 -11.98 -20.05 -11.30
C ALA A 7 -12.03 -18.69 -10.60
N ASP A 8 -11.15 -17.76 -10.98
CA ASP A 8 -11.19 -16.41 -10.45
C ASP A 8 -12.48 -15.73 -10.95
N LEU A 9 -13.28 -15.23 -10.00
CA LEU A 9 -14.57 -14.63 -10.29
C LEU A 9 -14.41 -13.32 -11.07
N ILE A 10 -13.29 -12.61 -10.88
CA ILE A 10 -12.96 -11.40 -11.63
C ILE A 10 -12.65 -11.74 -13.09
N ASP A 11 -11.81 -12.75 -13.33
CA ASP A 11 -11.38 -13.13 -14.68
C ASP A 11 -12.52 -13.71 -15.53
N ASN A 12 -13.54 -14.25 -14.87
CA ASN A 12 -14.75 -14.77 -15.51
C ASN A 12 -15.87 -13.73 -15.62
N PHE A 13 -15.57 -12.45 -15.36
CA PHE A 13 -16.54 -11.38 -15.53
C PHE A 13 -16.64 -10.95 -17.01
N PRO A 14 -17.86 -10.78 -17.55
CA PRO A 14 -19.16 -11.09 -16.97
C PRO A 14 -19.56 -12.56 -17.17
N SER A 15 -20.03 -13.22 -16.11
CA SER A 15 -20.53 -14.60 -16.21
C SER A 15 -21.98 -14.64 -16.68
N LYS A 16 -22.29 -15.57 -17.59
CA LYS A 16 -23.67 -15.84 -18.04
C LYS A 16 -24.44 -16.74 -17.06
N ILE A 17 -23.76 -17.34 -16.09
CA ILE A 17 -24.36 -18.23 -15.09
C ILE A 17 -24.91 -17.37 -13.95
N LYS A 18 -26.22 -17.42 -13.72
CA LYS A 18 -26.92 -16.56 -12.74
C LYS A 18 -26.30 -16.58 -11.34
N GLN A 19 -25.85 -17.74 -10.86
CA GLN A 19 -25.24 -17.87 -9.54
C GLN A 19 -23.89 -17.15 -9.43
N PHE A 20 -23.06 -17.21 -10.49
CA PHE A 20 -21.81 -16.47 -10.56
C PHE A 20 -22.03 -14.98 -10.78
N ALA A 21 -23.04 -14.59 -11.57
CA ALA A 21 -23.39 -13.19 -11.78
C ALA A 21 -23.76 -12.47 -10.47
N LEU A 22 -24.51 -13.13 -9.57
CA LEU A 22 -24.81 -12.55 -8.24
C LEU A 22 -23.57 -12.41 -7.35
N GLN A 23 -22.67 -13.40 -7.36
CA GLN A 23 -21.42 -13.33 -6.60
C GLN A 23 -20.48 -12.24 -7.14
N GLN A 24 -20.43 -12.08 -8.46
CA GLN A 24 -19.65 -11.02 -9.12
C GLN A 24 -20.20 -9.63 -8.79
N LEU A 25 -21.52 -9.43 -8.80
CA LEU A 25 -22.14 -8.16 -8.41
C LEU A 25 -21.79 -7.79 -6.95
N ALA A 26 -21.94 -8.74 -6.01
CA ALA A 26 -21.56 -8.51 -4.63
C ALA A 26 -20.06 -8.20 -4.48
N MET A 27 -19.19 -8.84 -5.26
CA MET A 27 -17.76 -8.53 -5.27
C MET A 27 -17.49 -7.11 -5.80
N MET A 28 -18.21 -6.66 -6.83
CA MET A 28 -18.09 -5.30 -7.36
C MET A 28 -18.56 -4.25 -6.36
N ASP A 29 -19.68 -4.46 -5.67
CA ASP A 29 -20.15 -3.56 -4.62
C ASP A 29 -19.11 -3.43 -3.50
N ASN A 30 -18.54 -4.55 -3.05
CA ASN A 30 -17.45 -4.53 -2.06
C ASN A 30 -16.19 -3.79 -2.55
N LEU A 31 -15.88 -3.85 -3.85
CA LEU A 31 -14.75 -3.12 -4.42
C LEU A 31 -15.00 -1.61 -4.45
N VAL A 32 -16.24 -1.20 -4.74
CA VAL A 32 -16.65 0.21 -4.66
C VAL A 32 -16.55 0.70 -3.22
N ASP A 33 -17.14 -0.04 -2.27
CA ASP A 33 -17.07 0.31 -0.84
C ASP A 33 -15.63 0.39 -0.34
N TYR A 34 -14.77 -0.56 -0.76
CA TYR A 34 -13.35 -0.54 -0.42
C TYR A 34 -12.64 0.68 -1.01
N TYR A 35 -12.91 1.01 -2.28
CA TYR A 35 -12.33 2.19 -2.92
C TYR A 35 -12.76 3.47 -2.20
N ASP A 36 -14.04 3.62 -1.89
CA ASP A 36 -14.58 4.79 -1.19
C ASP A 36 -13.99 4.91 0.21
N ALA A 37 -13.85 3.80 0.94
CA ALA A 37 -13.16 3.79 2.23
C ALA A 37 -11.71 4.26 2.11
N ARG A 38 -10.97 3.77 1.11
CA ARG A 38 -9.56 4.17 0.85
C ARG A 38 -9.43 5.61 0.38
N TRP A 39 -10.36 6.08 -0.44
CA TRP A 39 -10.42 7.46 -0.87
C TRP A 39 -10.65 8.38 0.33
N ASN A 40 -11.59 8.03 1.18
CA ASN A 40 -11.92 8.80 2.39
C ASN A 40 -10.78 8.80 3.41
N GLU A 41 -9.98 7.73 3.51
CA GLU A 41 -8.78 7.68 4.35
C GLU A 41 -7.78 8.81 4.02
N ASN A 42 -7.68 9.23 2.75
CA ASN A 42 -6.76 10.30 2.34
C ASN A 42 -7.12 11.67 2.95
N PHE A 43 -8.36 11.89 3.38
CA PHE A 43 -8.76 13.13 4.04
C PHE A 43 -8.51 13.10 5.55
N ALA A 44 -8.16 11.94 6.11
CA ALA A 44 -7.85 11.82 7.53
C ALA A 44 -6.41 12.32 7.82
N PRO A 45 -6.20 13.31 8.71
CA PRO A 45 -4.85 13.76 9.06
C PRO A 45 -3.97 12.62 9.61
N ALA A 46 -4.57 11.68 10.33
CA ALA A 46 -3.88 10.51 10.87
C ALA A 46 -3.26 9.61 9.78
N PHE A 47 -3.86 9.58 8.58
CA PHE A 47 -3.28 8.87 7.44
C PHE A 47 -1.94 9.49 7.04
N TRP A 48 -1.90 10.80 6.85
CA TRP A 48 -0.69 11.51 6.44
C TRP A 48 0.43 11.42 7.48
N ILE A 49 0.10 11.52 8.77
CA ILE A 49 1.08 11.34 9.85
C ILE A 49 1.72 9.95 9.75
N ARG A 50 0.91 8.89 9.63
CA ARG A 50 1.44 7.53 9.46
C ARG A 50 2.24 7.38 8.17
N PHE A 51 1.78 7.97 7.08
CA PHE A 51 2.47 7.92 5.80
C PHE A 51 3.88 8.50 5.88
N PHE A 52 4.03 9.70 6.46
CA PHE A 52 5.33 10.34 6.62
C PHE A 52 6.20 9.66 7.68
N VAL A 53 5.64 9.25 8.82
CA VAL A 53 6.43 8.54 9.85
C VAL A 53 7.05 7.24 9.30
N TYR A 54 6.33 6.56 8.42
CA TYR A 54 6.76 5.31 7.80
C TYR A 54 7.15 5.48 6.33
N TRP A 55 7.57 6.68 5.90
CA TRP A 55 7.87 6.95 4.49
C TRP A 55 8.96 6.04 3.91
N PRO A 56 10.08 5.74 4.62
CA PRO A 56 11.10 4.84 4.08
C PRO A 56 10.60 3.40 3.99
N GLN A 57 9.83 2.94 4.98
CA GLN A 57 9.18 1.63 4.98
C GLN A 57 8.17 1.49 3.81
N ASN A 58 7.40 2.55 3.55
CA ASN A 58 6.46 2.60 2.43
C ASN A 58 7.18 2.55 1.08
N LEU A 59 8.33 3.23 0.96
CA LEU A 59 9.15 3.23 -0.24
C LEU A 59 9.71 1.84 -0.58
N VAL A 60 10.29 1.14 0.40
CA VAL A 60 10.76 -0.24 0.16
C VAL A 60 9.59 -1.21 -0.07
N GLY A 61 8.42 -0.92 0.52
CA GLY A 61 7.17 -1.61 0.24
C GLY A 61 6.76 -1.55 -1.23
N TYR A 62 6.95 -0.39 -1.87
CA TYR A 62 6.71 -0.22 -3.30
C TYR A 62 7.65 -1.08 -4.17
N LEU A 63 8.86 -1.36 -3.68
CA LEU A 63 9.83 -2.25 -4.33
C LEU A 63 9.55 -3.75 -4.10
N GLY A 64 8.41 -4.11 -3.50
CA GLY A 64 8.01 -5.48 -3.24
C GLY A 64 8.54 -6.07 -1.92
N ILE A 65 9.20 -5.27 -1.09
CA ILE A 65 9.63 -5.72 0.25
C ILE A 65 8.41 -5.72 1.18
N ARG A 66 8.18 -6.84 1.88
CA ARG A 66 7.07 -6.94 2.84
C ARG A 66 7.19 -5.86 3.91
N LYS A 67 6.18 -4.99 4.03
CA LYS A 67 6.16 -3.85 4.96
C LYS A 67 6.36 -4.27 6.43
N ASP A 68 5.88 -5.43 6.83
CA ASP A 68 6.02 -5.91 8.22
C ASP A 68 7.34 -6.67 8.48
N GLY A 69 8.16 -6.85 7.44
CA GLY A 69 9.43 -7.56 7.52
C GLY A 69 10.53 -6.77 8.22
N ILE A 70 11.55 -7.48 8.70
CA ILE A 70 12.73 -6.89 9.36
C ILE A 70 13.41 -5.87 8.43
N ALA A 71 13.57 -6.21 7.15
CA ALA A 71 14.17 -5.32 6.16
C ALA A 71 13.44 -3.97 6.04
N ALA A 72 12.11 -3.98 6.07
CA ALA A 72 11.31 -2.77 5.95
C ALA A 72 11.39 -1.90 7.21
N LYS A 73 11.45 -2.52 8.40
CA LYS A 73 11.69 -1.81 9.67
C LYS A 73 13.09 -1.19 9.72
N LEU A 74 14.11 -1.92 9.25
CA LEU A 74 15.48 -1.39 9.14
C LEU A 74 15.56 -0.22 8.17
N ALA A 75 14.88 -0.31 7.02
CA ALA A 75 14.80 0.82 6.08
C ALA A 75 14.19 2.06 6.74
N ASN A 76 13.16 1.89 7.59
CA ASN A 76 12.57 3.00 8.34
C ASN A 76 13.59 3.67 9.26
N VAL A 77 14.31 2.88 10.06
CA VAL A 77 15.35 3.38 10.99
C VAL A 77 16.46 4.09 10.22
N LEU A 78 16.98 3.48 9.16
CA LEU A 78 18.06 4.04 8.34
C LEU A 78 17.62 5.33 7.62
N GLY A 79 16.39 5.37 7.09
CA GLY A 79 15.84 6.57 6.45
C GLY A 79 15.83 7.77 7.41
N TRP A 80 15.35 7.56 8.65
CA TRP A 80 15.36 8.61 9.67
C TRP A 80 16.78 9.03 10.09
N LEU A 81 17.72 8.09 10.19
CA LEU A 81 19.12 8.42 10.48
C LEU A 81 19.74 9.26 9.36
N ILE A 82 19.52 8.90 8.10
CA ILE A 82 20.00 9.66 6.94
C ILE A 82 19.42 11.08 6.95
N GLU A 83 18.12 11.21 7.22
CA GLU A 83 17.45 12.51 7.26
C GLU A 83 17.95 13.38 8.42
N ALA A 84 18.17 12.79 9.61
CA ALA A 84 18.76 13.48 10.75
C ALA A 84 20.18 13.97 10.44
N ILE A 85 21.03 13.12 9.86
CA ILE A 85 22.38 13.49 9.44
C ILE A 85 22.30 14.63 8.41
N PHE A 86 21.45 14.50 7.38
CA PHE A 86 21.29 15.53 6.37
C PHE A 86 20.90 16.89 6.98
N LEU A 87 19.96 16.92 7.92
CA LEU A 87 19.54 18.15 8.60
C LEU A 87 20.67 18.79 9.42
N LEU A 88 21.47 17.99 10.12
CA LEU A 88 22.61 18.48 10.89
C LEU A 88 23.69 19.10 10.01
N TYR A 89 23.98 18.50 8.86
CA TYR A 89 25.03 18.96 7.94
C TYR A 89 24.54 19.97 6.89
N LYS A 90 23.23 20.18 6.74
CA LYS A 90 22.64 21.14 5.80
C LYS A 90 23.25 22.54 5.86
N PRO A 91 23.53 23.15 7.03
CA PRO A 91 24.15 24.48 7.09
C PRO A 91 25.59 24.50 6.59
N LEU A 92 26.34 23.41 6.81
CA LEU A 92 27.72 23.27 6.33
C LEU A 92 27.74 23.08 4.81
N LEU A 93 26.84 22.24 4.28
CA LEU A 93 26.68 22.04 2.83
C LEU A 93 26.31 23.33 2.11
N LYS A 94 25.42 24.15 2.68
CA LYS A 94 25.04 25.46 2.12
C LYS A 94 26.17 26.49 2.08
N LYS A 95 27.23 26.32 2.87
CA LYS A 95 28.39 27.21 2.86
C LYS A 95 29.46 26.77 1.84
N LEU A 96 29.38 25.51 1.39
CA LEU A 96 30.36 24.89 0.51
C LEU A 96 29.94 24.94 -0.98
N LEU A 97 28.64 25.05 -1.23
CA LEU A 97 28.00 25.29 -2.53
C LEU A 97 27.73 26.79 -2.72
#